data_AF-A0A953T0C0-F1
#
_entry.id   AF-A0A953T0C0-F1
#
_cell.length_a   1.000
_cell.length_b   1.000
_cell.length_c   1.000
_cell.angle_alpha   90.00
_cell.angle_beta   90.00
_cell.angle_gamma   90.00
#
_symmetry.space_group_name_H-M   'P 1'
#
loop_
_entity.id
_entity.type
_entity.pdbx_description
1 polymer ?
#
loop_
_entity_poly.entity_id
_entity_poly.type
_entity_poly.pdbx_seq_one_letter_code
_entity_poly.pdbx_strand_id
1 'polypeptide(L)'
;MFTVVAMLAATVACCQHAFVLDTTFKTTIQSKYVNSIYSFSDGSLFISGSMKFPGDLSFRGSAKLFQNGVQDVAFPAFPYSTGGGSI
;
A
#
# COMPACT_ATOMS: atom_id res chain seq x y z
N MET A 1 1.87 -2.00 58.65
CA MET A 1 0.77 -1.87 57.68
C MET A 1 1.10 -0.70 56.76
N PHE A 2 0.87 -0.85 55.45
CA PHE A 2 1.39 -0.05 54.32
C PHE A 2 2.87 -0.35 54.02
N THR A 3 3.28 -0.88 52.86
CA THR A 3 2.92 -0.53 51.48
C THR A 3 3.13 -1.73 50.54
N VAL A 4 2.04 -2.29 49.99
CA VAL A 4 2.07 -3.29 48.91
C VAL A 4 1.33 -2.71 47.70
N VAL A 5 1.85 -1.64 47.08
CA VAL A 5 1.26 -1.10 45.84
C VAL A 5 2.32 -0.42 44.99
N ALA A 6 3.24 -1.19 44.38
CA ALA A 6 4.14 -0.62 43.36
C ALA A 6 4.59 -1.64 42.30
N MET A 7 3.83 -2.71 42.04
CA MET A 7 4.18 -3.69 40.99
C MET A 7 2.97 -4.08 40.13
N LEU A 8 2.16 -3.10 39.72
CA LEU A 8 1.06 -3.32 38.76
C LEU A 8 1.09 -2.39 37.54
N ALA A 9 2.28 -1.88 37.18
CA ALA A 9 2.45 -1.01 36.00
C ALA A 9 3.40 -1.59 34.94
N ALA A 10 3.73 -2.89 35.01
CA ALA A 10 4.55 -3.56 34.02
C ALA A 10 3.73 -4.67 33.37
N THR A 11 3.15 -4.38 32.19
CA THR A 11 2.89 -5.31 31.05
C THR A 11 1.65 -4.89 30.25
N VAL A 12 1.69 -3.70 29.65
CA VAL A 12 1.01 -3.48 28.37
C VAL A 12 2.05 -2.89 27.41
N ALA A 13 3.09 -3.69 27.16
CA ALA A 13 3.81 -3.56 25.92
C ALA A 13 2.84 -4.05 24.84
N CYS A 14 2.06 -3.13 24.27
CA CYS A 14 1.28 -3.41 23.07
C CYS A 14 2.26 -4.01 22.06
N CYS A 15 1.91 -5.19 21.54
CA CYS A 15 2.78 -5.99 20.70
C CYS A 15 3.42 -5.13 19.61
N GLN A 16 4.70 -5.40 19.35
CA GLN A 16 5.31 -4.97 18.11
C GLN A 16 4.36 -5.39 16.98
N HIS A 17 3.95 -4.43 16.14
CA HIS A 17 3.09 -4.73 14.99
C HIS A 17 3.70 -5.92 14.28
N ALA A 18 2.92 -7.00 14.13
CA ALA A 18 3.43 -8.19 13.49
C ALA A 18 3.75 -7.82 12.03
N PHE A 19 5.03 -7.54 11.74
CA PHE A 19 5.53 -7.29 10.39
C PHE A 19 5.56 -8.61 9.60
N VAL A 20 4.43 -9.32 9.62
CA VAL A 20 4.24 -10.53 8.83
C VAL A 20 4.24 -10.08 7.38
N LEU A 21 5.17 -10.64 6.62
CA LEU A 21 5.23 -10.44 5.18
C LEU A 21 3.91 -10.92 4.56
N ASP A 22 3.22 -10.02 3.86
CA ASP A 22 2.07 -10.40 3.06
C ASP A 22 2.53 -11.16 1.81
N THR A 23 2.41 -12.49 1.85
CA THR A 23 2.76 -13.37 0.72
C THR A 23 1.68 -13.42 -0.37
N THR A 24 0.52 -12.80 -0.12
CA THR A 24 -0.62 -12.78 -1.06
C THR A 24 -0.55 -11.61 -2.04
N PHE A 25 0.15 -10.53 -1.67
CA PHE A 25 0.39 -9.41 -2.57
C PHE A 25 1.32 -9.83 -3.72
N LYS A 26 0.77 -9.93 -4.94
CA LYS A 26 1.51 -10.25 -6.15
C LYS A 26 1.08 -9.34 -7.29
N THR A 27 2.02 -8.56 -7.80
CA THR A 27 1.79 -7.68 -8.95
C THR A 27 2.79 -7.97 -10.07
N THR A 28 2.35 -7.82 -11.32
CA THR A 28 3.21 -7.99 -12.50
C THR A 28 3.26 -6.68 -13.27
N ILE A 29 4.44 -6.08 -13.34
CA ILE A 29 4.72 -4.86 -14.10
C ILE A 29 5.78 -5.23 -15.14
N GLN A 30 5.44 -5.10 -16.43
CA GLN A 30 6.32 -5.46 -17.55
C GLN A 30 7.49 -4.49 -17.72
N SER A 31 7.24 -3.19 -17.55
CA SER A 31 8.28 -2.16 -17.59
C SER A 31 8.09 -1.25 -16.38
N LYS A 32 9.14 -1.10 -15.58
CA LYS A 32 9.06 -0.56 -14.22
C LYS A 32 9.84 0.74 -14.09
N TYR A 33 9.10 1.84 -13.99
CA TYR A 33 9.54 3.05 -13.29
C TYR A 33 8.42 3.47 -12.34
N VAL A 34 8.31 2.81 -11.18
CA VAL A 34 7.41 3.26 -10.11
C VAL A 34 8.18 4.29 -9.28
N ASN A 35 7.67 5.52 -9.25
CA ASN A 35 8.31 6.66 -8.60
C ASN A 35 7.73 6.91 -7.21
N SER A 36 6.45 6.61 -6.99
CA SER A 36 5.80 6.80 -5.69
C SER A 36 4.72 5.75 -5.45
N ILE A 37 4.49 5.46 -4.19
CA ILE A 37 3.50 4.50 -3.70
C ILE A 37 2.78 5.16 -2.54
N TYR A 38 1.46 5.07 -2.54
CA TYR A 38 0.59 5.50 -1.45
C TYR A 38 -0.32 4.34 -1.06
N SER A 39 -0.38 4.05 0.23
CA SER A 39 -1.21 2.96 0.76
C SER A 39 -2.50 3.53 1.31
N PHE A 40 -3.63 2.97 0.88
CA PHE A 40 -4.94 3.29 1.44
C PHE A 40 -5.22 2.46 2.69
N SER A 41 -6.17 2.89 3.51
CA SER A 41 -6.59 2.19 4.74
C SER A 41 -7.28 0.84 4.47
N ASP A 42 -7.80 0.63 3.26
CA ASP A 42 -8.38 -0.64 2.80
C ASP A 42 -7.33 -1.65 2.31
N GLY A 43 -6.03 -1.32 2.40
CA GLY A 43 -4.93 -2.16 1.95
C GLY A 43 -4.66 -2.10 0.45
N SER A 44 -5.45 -1.34 -0.32
CA SER A 44 -5.13 -1.05 -1.72
C SER A 44 -3.96 -0.06 -1.82
N LEU A 45 -3.30 -0.04 -2.97
CA LEU A 45 -2.17 0.84 -3.25
C LEU A 45 -2.47 1.73 -4.45
N PHE A 46 -2.15 3.01 -4.34
CA PHE A 46 -1.94 3.86 -5.51
C PHE A 46 -0.46 3.88 -5.84
N ILE A 47 -0.13 3.71 -7.12
CA ILE A 47 1.24 3.81 -7.63
C ILE A 47 1.30 4.84 -8.74
N SER A 48 2.40 5.58 -8.82
CA SER A 48 2.67 6.54 -9.89
C SER A 48 4.07 6.35 -10.47
N GLY A 49 4.26 6.79 -11.72
CA GLY A 49 5.53 6.72 -12.43
C GLY A 49 5.33 6.50 -13.92
N SER A 50 6.30 5.84 -14.59
CA SER A 50 6.20 5.45 -16.00
C SER A 50 6.26 3.93 -16.11
N MET A 51 5.09 3.29 -16.11
CA MET A 51 4.99 1.83 -16.01
C MET A 51 4.08 1.20 -17.07
N LYS A 52 4.29 -0.09 -17.33
CA LYS A 52 3.42 -0.92 -18.18
C LYS A 52 3.01 -2.19 -17.47
N PHE A 53 1.73 -2.51 -17.49
CA PHE A 53 1.17 -3.80 -17.10
C PHE A 53 1.10 -4.75 -18.31
N PRO A 54 0.96 -6.06 -18.09
CA PRO A 54 0.70 -7.02 -19.16
C PRO A 54 -0.48 -6.60 -20.05
N GLY A 55 -0.22 -6.43 -21.34
CA GLY A 55 -1.22 -6.02 -22.33
C GLY A 55 -1.29 -4.52 -22.59
N ASP A 56 -0.59 -3.69 -21.82
CA ASP A 56 -0.56 -2.25 -22.08
C ASP A 56 0.13 -1.94 -23.42
N LEU A 57 -0.51 -1.09 -24.23
CA LEU A 57 0.07 -0.59 -25.47
C LEU A 57 1.04 0.58 -25.19
N SER A 58 0.73 1.41 -24.19
CA SER A 58 1.47 2.63 -23.84
C SER A 58 1.85 2.65 -22.36
N PHE A 59 2.80 3.52 -21.97
CA PHE A 59 3.11 3.76 -20.55
C PHE A 59 1.94 4.45 -19.84
N ARG A 60 1.70 4.07 -18.59
CA ARG A 60 0.73 4.69 -17.68
C ARG A 60 1.46 5.53 -16.64
N GLY A 61 0.92 6.70 -16.34
CA GLY A 61 1.42 7.61 -15.30
C GLY A 61 1.08 7.17 -13.87
N SER A 62 0.03 6.37 -13.72
CA SER A 62 -0.55 5.98 -12.43
C SER A 62 -1.38 4.69 -12.57
N ALA A 63 -1.60 3.99 -11.47
CA ALA A 63 -2.53 2.86 -11.35
C ALA A 63 -2.94 2.64 -9.89
N LYS A 64 -4.10 2.00 -9.69
CA LYS A 64 -4.49 1.46 -8.39
C LYS A 64 -4.34 -0.06 -8.42
N LEU A 65 -3.83 -0.63 -7.34
CA LEU A 65 -3.73 -2.07 -7.10
C LEU A 65 -4.60 -2.42 -5.89
N PHE A 66 -5.33 -3.52 -5.99
CA PHE A 66 -6.01 -4.10 -4.82
C PHE A 66 -5.00 -4.64 -3.81
N GLN A 67 -5.48 -5.02 -2.62
CA GLN A 67 -4.65 -5.61 -1.55
C GLN A 67 -3.90 -6.87 -2.00
N ASN A 68 -4.38 -7.60 -3.00
CA ASN A 68 -3.71 -8.77 -3.56
C ASN A 68 -2.67 -8.43 -4.66
N GLY A 69 -2.48 -7.15 -5.00
CA GLY A 69 -1.56 -6.68 -6.04
C GLY A 69 -2.11 -6.72 -7.47
N VAL A 70 -3.35 -7.17 -7.66
CA VAL A 70 -4.05 -7.12 -8.96
C VAL A 70 -4.42 -5.67 -9.29
N GLN A 71 -4.26 -5.29 -10.55
CA GLN A 71 -4.64 -3.97 -11.03
C GLN A 71 -6.15 -3.76 -10.95
N ASP A 72 -6.56 -2.64 -10.38
CA ASP A 72 -7.94 -2.18 -10.44
C ASP A 72 -8.20 -1.51 -11.80
N VAL A 73 -8.87 -2.23 -12.69
CA VAL A 73 -9.21 -1.77 -14.05
C VAL A 73 -10.37 -0.77 -14.07
N ALA A 74 -11.16 -0.70 -13.00
CA ALA A 74 -12.24 0.27 -12.87
C ALA A 74 -11.73 1.64 -12.39
N PHE A 75 -10.52 1.68 -11.82
CA PHE A 75 -9.89 2.94 -11.42
C PHE A 75 -9.57 3.82 -12.65
N PRO A 76 -9.83 5.14 -12.58
CA PRO A 76 -9.60 6.04 -13.71
C PRO A 76 -8.19 5.91 -14.31
N ALA A 77 -8.13 5.84 -15.63
CA ALA A 77 -6.84 5.80 -16.33
C ALA A 77 -6.12 7.16 -16.21
N PHE A 78 -4.78 7.12 -16.23
CA PHE A 78 -3.98 8.32 -16.44
C PHE A 78 -4.40 8.99 -17.77
N PRO A 79 -4.52 10.33 -17.85
CA PRO A 79 -4.16 11.32 -16.83
C PRO A 79 -5.23 11.62 -15.77
N TYR A 80 -6.45 11.08 -15.91
CA TYR A 80 -7.59 11.39 -15.03
C TYR A 80 -7.45 10.86 -13.60
N SER A 81 -6.47 9.99 -13.33
CA SER A 81 -6.12 9.54 -11.98
C SER A 81 -4.97 10.31 -11.31
N THR A 82 -4.49 11.39 -11.93
CA THR A 82 -3.43 12.21 -11.33
C THR A 82 -4.09 13.30 -10.49
N GLY A 83 -4.14 13.11 -9.16
CA GLY A 83 -4.80 14.02 -8.22
C GLY A 83 -4.14 15.40 -8.02
N GLY A 84 -3.20 15.80 -8.88
CA GLY A 84 -2.52 17.11 -8.78
C GLY A 84 -1.75 17.35 -7.48
N GLY A 85 -1.41 16.29 -6.73
CA GLY A 85 -0.82 16.39 -5.39
C GLY A 85 -1.78 16.08 -4.23
N SER A 86 -3.06 15.82 -4.52
CA SER A 86 -4.06 15.36 -3.55
C SER A 86 -4.60 14.01 -4.01
N ILE A 87 -4.03 12.93 -3.50
CA ILE A 87 -4.56 11.55 -3.64
C ILE A 87 -5.05 11.05 -2.30
#